data_AF-A0A1I6FXX0-F1
#
_entry.id   AF-A0A1I6FXX0-F1
#
_cell.length_a   1.000
_cell.length_b   1.000
_cell.length_c   1.000
_cell.angle_alpha   90.00
_cell.angle_beta   90.00
_cell.angle_gamma   90.00
#
_symmetry.space_group_name_H-M   'P 1'
#
loop_
_entity.id
_entity.type
_entity.pdbx_description
1 polymer ?
#
loop_
_entity_poly.entity_id
_entity_poly.type
_entity_poly.pdbx_seq_one_letter_code
_entity_poly.pdbx_strand_id
1 'polypeptide(L)'
;MPDSLLPLAIAAAYLGLVNLLTYTLFAFDKRRSRMRGGRISESNLLMWSAVGGTPAAKIAQKRLRHKTVKQPFARQLNMIIWVQVLVVVIVAFPQVRALLWQGVDLARSQF
;
A
#
# COMPACT_ATOMS: atom_id res chain seq x y z
N MET A 1 6.74 -20.71 24.28
CA MET A 1 7.32 -19.83 23.23
C MET A 1 6.28 -18.77 22.80
N PRO A 2 5.81 -17.87 23.68
CA PRO A 2 4.91 -16.75 23.32
C PRO A 2 5.61 -15.62 22.54
N ASP A 3 6.94 -15.62 22.54
CA ASP A 3 7.82 -14.56 22.02
C ASP A 3 7.74 -14.43 20.48
N SER A 4 7.35 -15.49 19.77
CA SER A 4 7.15 -15.50 18.32
C SER A 4 5.85 -14.84 17.86
N LEU A 5 4.87 -14.68 18.76
CA LEU A 5 3.57 -14.06 18.45
C LEU A 5 3.60 -12.53 18.62
N LEU A 6 4.51 -12.03 19.45
CA LEU A 6 4.68 -10.59 19.71
C LEU A 6 4.94 -9.77 18.43
N PRO A 7 5.90 -10.13 17.55
CA PRO A 7 6.12 -9.38 16.31
C PRO A 7 4.90 -9.43 15.36
N LEU A 8 4.20 -10.57 15.31
CA LEU A 8 3.00 -10.70 14.48
C LEU A 8 1.85 -9.84 15.00
N ALA A 9 1.65 -9.79 16.33
CA ALA A 9 0.65 -8.95 16.96
C ALA A 9 0.93 -7.46 16.75
N ILE A 10 2.19 -7.03 16.86
CA ILE A 10 2.61 -5.65 16.58
C ILE A 10 2.34 -5.30 15.11
N ALA A 11 2.71 -6.18 14.17
CA ALA A 11 2.45 -5.96 12.75
C ALA A 11 0.95 -5.88 12.45
N ALA A 12 0.13 -6.76 13.04
CA ALA A 12 -1.32 -6.74 12.88
C ALA A 12 -1.96 -5.46 13.44
N ALA A 13 -1.55 -5.03 14.63
CA ALA A 13 -2.03 -3.79 15.25
C ALA A 13 -1.64 -2.56 14.42
N TYR A 14 -0.39 -2.50 13.95
CA TYR A 14 0.10 -1.46 13.07
C TYR A 14 -0.71 -1.39 11.76
N LEU A 15 -0.87 -2.52 11.07
CA LEU A 15 -1.63 -2.59 9.82
C LEU A 15 -3.09 -2.21 10.03
N GLY A 16 -3.71 -2.68 11.12
CA GLY A 16 -5.08 -2.32 11.48
C GLY A 16 -5.25 -0.81 11.67
N LEU A 17 -4.35 -0.19 12.43
CA LEU A 17 -4.37 1.25 12.68
C LEU A 17 -4.14 2.06 11.40
N VAL A 18 -3.13 1.71 10.59
CA VAL A 18 -2.85 2.38 9.32
C VAL A 18 -4.03 2.27 8.35
N ASN A 19 -4.68 1.10 8.27
CA ASN A 19 -5.86 0.91 7.42
C ASN A 19 -7.05 1.74 7.91
N LEU A 20 -7.28 1.80 9.23
CA LEU A 20 -8.33 2.64 9.81
C LEU A 20 -8.09 4.13 9.52
N LEU A 21 -6.87 4.61 9.74
CA LEU A 21 -6.45 5.98 9.43
C LEU A 21 -6.61 6.30 7.94
N THR A 22 -6.20 5.38 7.08
CA THR A 22 -6.31 5.57 5.62
C THR A 22 -7.77 5.68 5.18
N TYR A 23 -8.65 4.80 5.66
CA TYR A 23 -10.07 4.88 5.33
C TYR A 23 -10.71 6.18 5.82
N THR A 24 -10.40 6.59 7.06
CA THR A 24 -10.95 7.81 7.66
C THR A 24 -10.49 9.07 6.94
N LEU A 25 -9.23 9.14 6.48
CA LEU A 25 -8.73 10.25 5.67
C LEU A 25 -9.49 10.39 4.34
N PHE A 26 -9.75 9.28 3.64
CA PHE A 26 -10.56 9.30 2.41
C PHE A 26 -12.00 9.74 2.68
N ALA A 27 -12.60 9.26 3.78
CA ALA A 27 -13.95 9.65 4.19
C ALA A 27 -14.02 11.14 4.54
N PHE A 28 -13.00 11.66 5.24
CA PHE A 28 -12.88 13.07 5.61
C PHE A 28 -12.71 13.96 4.37
N ASP A 29 -11.87 13.59 3.41
CA ASP A 29 -11.73 14.34 2.16
C ASP A 29 -13.07 14.45 1.41
N LYS A 30 -13.83 13.34 1.33
CA LYS A 30 -15.16 13.36 0.73
C LYS A 30 -16.12 14.29 1.47
N ARG A 31 -16.11 14.30 2.81
CA ARG A 31 -16.93 15.23 3.61
C ARG A 31 -16.54 16.69 3.34
N ARG A 32 -15.24 17.01 3.33
CA ARG A 32 -14.76 18.38 3.04
C ARG A 32 -15.15 18.86 1.65
N SER A 33 -15.14 17.98 0.63
CA SER A 33 -15.61 18.34 -0.71
C SER A 33 -17.09 18.75 -0.77
N ARG A 34 -17.93 18.24 0.13
CA ARG A 34 -19.36 18.60 0.21
C ARG A 34 -19.57 19.92 0.94
N MET A 35 -18.72 20.22 1.91
CA MET A 35 -18.78 21.42 2.74
C MET A 35 -18.01 22.62 2.15
N ARG A 36 -17.56 22.54 0.88
CA ARG A 36 -16.65 23.51 0.24
C ARG A 36 -15.36 23.81 1.05
N GLY A 37 -14.96 22.88 1.92
CA GLY A 37 -13.73 23.00 2.69
C GLY A 37 -12.49 22.67 1.86
N GLY A 38 -11.31 23.00 2.37
CA GLY A 38 -10.03 22.63 1.75
C GLY A 38 -9.92 21.10 1.57
N ARG A 39 -9.43 20.64 0.43
CA ARG A 39 -9.27 19.20 0.14
C ARG A 39 -7.95 18.70 0.72
N ILE A 40 -7.86 17.41 1.05
CA ILE A 40 -6.57 16.79 1.38
C ILE A 40 -5.77 16.62 0.08
N SER A 41 -4.46 16.83 0.13
CA SER A 41 -3.59 16.59 -1.02
C SER A 41 -3.63 15.12 -1.43
N GLU A 42 -3.62 14.86 -2.75
CA GLU A 42 -3.59 13.49 -3.28
C GLU A 42 -2.34 12.74 -2.80
N SER A 43 -1.20 13.42 -2.73
CA SER A 43 0.07 12.87 -2.25
C SER A 43 -0.04 12.29 -0.83
N ASN A 44 -0.75 12.96 0.09
CA ASN A 44 -0.92 12.45 1.45
C ASN A 44 -1.75 11.16 1.46
N LEU A 45 -2.84 11.09 0.68
CA LEU A 45 -3.67 9.89 0.58
C LEU A 45 -2.90 8.72 -0.02
N LEU A 46 -2.05 8.98 -1.02
CA LEU A 46 -1.18 7.97 -1.62
C LEU A 46 -0.07 7.52 -0.66
N MET A 47 0.51 8.44 0.10
CA MET A 47 1.53 8.12 1.12
C MET A 47 0.96 7.16 2.17
N TRP A 48 -0.21 7.45 2.73
CA TRP A 48 -0.87 6.55 3.69
C TRP A 48 -1.20 5.17 3.09
N SER A 49 -1.56 5.14 1.81
CA SER A 49 -1.73 3.89 1.08
C SER A 49 -0.41 3.12 0.98
N ALA A 50 0.68 3.79 0.62
CA ALA A 50 2.02 3.20 0.44
C ALA A 50 2.63 2.65 1.74
N VAL A 51 2.36 3.28 2.89
CA VAL A 51 2.83 2.82 4.20
C VAL A 51 2.18 1.49 4.65
N GLY A 52 1.05 1.10 4.05
CA GLY A 52 0.37 -0.17 4.36
C GLY A 52 -1.16 -0.08 4.37
N GLY A 53 -1.72 1.09 4.09
CA GLY A 53 -3.16 1.33 4.05
C GLY A 53 -3.84 0.96 2.73
N THR A 54 -3.15 0.32 1.79
CA THR A 54 -3.64 0.01 0.44
C THR A 54 -4.98 -0.74 0.39
N PRO A 55 -5.26 -1.77 1.24
CA PRO A 55 -6.56 -2.42 1.25
C PRO A 55 -7.68 -1.44 1.60
N ALA A 56 -7.53 -0.69 2.70
CA ALA A 56 -8.47 0.33 3.11
C ALA A 56 -8.61 1.46 2.08
N ALA A 57 -7.51 1.91 1.47
CA ALA A 57 -7.52 2.90 0.41
C ALA A 57 -8.34 2.44 -0.79
N LYS A 58 -8.21 1.19 -1.21
CA LYS A 58 -8.95 0.65 -2.36
C LYS A 58 -10.44 0.47 -2.05
N ILE A 59 -10.76 0.02 -0.84
CA ILE A 59 -12.15 -0.08 -0.35
C ILE A 59 -12.77 1.31 -0.28
N ALA A 60 -12.06 2.29 0.31
CA ALA A 60 -12.50 3.68 0.41
C ALA A 60 -12.68 4.30 -0.98
N GLN A 61 -11.73 4.11 -1.89
CA GLN A 61 -11.80 4.58 -3.28
C GLN A 61 -13.10 4.11 -3.96
N LYS A 62 -13.41 2.81 -3.86
CA LYS A 62 -14.63 2.21 -4.45
C LYS A 62 -15.91 2.67 -3.74
N ARG A 63 -16.00 2.53 -2.41
CA ARG A 63 -17.21 2.87 -1.63
C ARG A 63 -17.55 4.35 -1.68
N LEU A 64 -16.54 5.20 -1.58
CA LEU A 64 -16.70 6.64 -1.59
C LEU A 64 -16.73 7.19 -3.02
N ARG A 65 -16.53 6.36 -4.05
CA ARG A 65 -16.40 6.78 -5.47
C ARG A 65 -15.39 7.92 -5.62
N HIS A 66 -14.34 7.89 -4.80
CA HIS A 66 -13.35 8.94 -4.74
C HIS A 66 -12.35 8.74 -5.88
N LYS A 67 -12.36 9.65 -6.87
CA LYS A 67 -11.38 9.70 -7.97
C LYS A 67 -11.07 8.31 -8.57
N THR A 68 -12.13 7.59 -8.94
CA THR A 68 -12.05 6.27 -9.59
C THR A 68 -11.74 6.37 -11.09
N VAL A 69 -12.13 7.48 -11.73
CA VAL A 69 -11.96 7.70 -13.18
C VAL A 69 -10.89 8.73 -13.51
N LYS A 70 -10.78 9.81 -12.72
CA LYS A 70 -9.77 10.86 -12.96
C LYS A 70 -8.36 10.37 -12.59
N GLN A 71 -7.52 10.23 -13.60
CA GLN A 71 -6.07 10.04 -13.45
C GLN A 71 -5.43 11.38 -13.03
N PRO A 72 -4.32 11.37 -12.28
CA PRO A 72 -3.34 10.29 -12.08
C PRO A 72 -3.57 9.38 -10.86
N PHE A 73 -4.47 9.74 -9.95
CA PHE A 73 -4.59 9.10 -8.63
C PHE A 73 -4.81 7.57 -8.68
N ALA A 74 -5.74 7.10 -9.52
CA ALA A 74 -6.06 5.68 -9.60
C ALA A 74 -4.88 4.84 -10.13
N ARG A 75 -4.12 5.38 -11.09
CA ARG A 75 -2.88 4.76 -11.60
C ARG A 75 -1.81 4.70 -10.53
N GLN A 76 -1.58 5.79 -9.79
CA GLN A 76 -0.59 5.83 -8.72
C GLN A 76 -0.94 4.84 -7.59
N LEU A 77 -2.21 4.78 -7.17
CA LEU A 77 -2.65 3.80 -6.17
C LEU A 77 -2.45 2.36 -6.64
N ASN A 78 -2.74 2.06 -7.91
CA ASN A 78 -2.50 0.72 -8.47
C ASN A 78 -1.00 0.41 -8.57
N MET A 79 -0.16 1.38 -8.91
CA MET A 79 1.30 1.21 -8.92
C MET A 79 1.84 0.88 -7.54
N ILE A 80 1.36 1.56 -6.49
CA ILE A 80 1.70 1.26 -5.09
C ILE A 80 1.32 -0.19 -4.75
N ILE A 81 0.12 -0.65 -5.14
CA ILE A 81 -0.32 -2.03 -4.91
C ILE A 81 0.63 -3.02 -5.59
N TRP A 82 0.98 -2.79 -6.86
CA TRP A 82 1.91 -3.67 -7.59
C TRP A 82 3.29 -3.75 -6.95
N VAL A 83 3.83 -2.61 -6.54
CA VAL A 83 5.13 -2.55 -5.85
C VAL A 83 5.07 -3.30 -4.52
N GLN A 84 4.02 -3.11 -3.72
CA GLN A 84 3.86 -3.84 -2.45
C GLN A 84 3.71 -5.34 -2.67
N VAL A 85 2.92 -5.77 -3.65
CA VAL A 85 2.78 -7.20 -4.01
C VAL A 85 4.13 -7.77 -4.42
N LEU A 86 4.90 -7.07 -5.27
CA LEU A 86 6.22 -7.51 -5.69
C LEU A 86 7.17 -7.67 -4.49
N VAL A 87 7.21 -6.69 -3.59
CA VAL A 87 8.01 -6.75 -2.36
C VAL A 87 7.61 -7.95 -1.49
N VAL A 88 6.31 -8.16 -1.28
CA VAL A 88 5.81 -9.30 -0.50
C VAL A 88 6.22 -10.61 -1.16
N VAL A 89 6.10 -10.74 -2.48
CA VAL A 89 6.51 -11.95 -3.21
C VAL A 89 8.01 -12.21 -3.05
N ILE A 90 8.85 -11.18 -3.20
CA ILE A 90 10.31 -11.33 -3.02
C ILE A 90 10.63 -11.75 -1.59
N VAL A 91 10.01 -11.15 -0.57
CA VAL A 91 10.31 -11.45 0.84
C VAL A 91 9.78 -12.83 1.24
N ALA A 92 8.55 -13.17 0.86
CA ALA A 92 7.87 -14.38 1.29
C ALA A 92 8.34 -15.66 0.59
N PHE A 93 8.89 -15.55 -0.63
CA PHE A 93 9.29 -16.71 -1.43
C PHE A 93 10.82 -16.77 -1.59
N PRO A 94 11.52 -17.60 -0.78
CA PRO A 94 12.97 -17.82 -0.92
C PRO A 94 13.39 -18.26 -2.32
N GLN A 95 12.55 -19.03 -3.02
CA GLN A 95 12.82 -19.53 -4.37
C GLN A 95 12.94 -18.39 -5.38
N VAL A 96 12.09 -17.37 -5.25
CA VAL A 96 12.15 -16.17 -6.10
C VAL A 96 13.46 -15.41 -5.87
N ARG A 97 13.87 -15.25 -4.60
CA ARG A 97 15.16 -14.63 -4.27
C ARG A 97 16.34 -15.41 -4.84
N ALA A 98 16.32 -16.73 -4.70
CA ALA A 98 17.37 -17.60 -5.22
C ALA A 98 17.48 -17.50 -6.75
N LEU A 99 16.35 -17.50 -7.46
CA LEU A 99 16.33 -17.33 -8.92
C LEU A 99 16.89 -15.97 -9.35
N LEU A 100 16.54 -14.89 -8.64
CA LEU A 100 17.08 -13.56 -8.90
C LEU A 100 18.60 -13.52 -8.71
N TRP A 101 19.11 -14.12 -7.62
CA TRP A 101 20.56 -14.19 -7.39
C TRP A 101 21.27 -15.00 -8.46
N GLN A 102 20.73 -16.15 -8.87
CA GLN A 102 21.29 -16.95 -9.96
C GLN A 102 21.36 -16.16 -11.27
N GLY A 103 20.32 -15.39 -11.61
CA GLY A 103 20.34 -14.52 -12.79
C GLY A 103 21.42 -13.43 -12.72
N VAL A 104 21.62 -12.83 -11.55
CA VAL A 104 22.67 -11.83 -11.32
C VAL A 104 24.06 -12.45 -11.44
N ASP A 105 24.27 -13.66 -10.91
CA ASP A 105 25.55 -14.36 -10.98
C ASP A 105 25.89 -14.76 -12.42
N LEU A 106 24.91 -15.20 -13.21
CA LEU A 106 25.07 -15.48 -14.63
C LEU A 106 25.41 -14.23 -15.45
N ALA A 107 24.79 -13.09 -15.12
CA ALA A 107 25.13 -11.83 -15.78
C ALA A 107 26.54 -11.37 -15.40
N ARG A 108 26.96 -11.57 -14.15
CA ARG A 108 28.30 -11.22 -13.67
C ARG A 108 29.39 -12.10 -14.28
N SER A 109 29.14 -13.37 -14.53
CA SER A 109 30.15 -14.30 -15.06
C SER A 109 30.41 -14.15 -16.57
N GLN A 110 29.58 -13.39 -17.29
CA GLN A 110 29.75 -13.08 -18.71
C GLN A 110 30.57 -11.81 -18.98
N PHE A 111 30.97 -11.08 -17.94
CA PHE A 111 31.85 -9.90 -17.99
C PHE A 111 33.10 -10.15 -17.14
#